data_AF-A0A2N5GG18-F1
#
_entry.id   AF-A0A2N5GG18-F1
#
_cell.length_a   1.000
_cell.length_b   1.000
_cell.length_c   1.000
_cell.angle_alpha   90.00
_cell.angle_beta   90.00
_cell.angle_gamma   90.00
#
_symmetry.space_group_name_H-M   'P 1'
#
loop_
_entity.id
_entity.type
_entity.pdbx_description
1 polymer ?
#
loop_
_entity_poly.entity_id
_entity_poly.type
_entity_poly.pdbx_seq_one_letter_code
_entity_poly.pdbx_strand_id
1 'polypeptide(L)'
;MSLAKIDVSINQDEIRQYINQKLDQVLHETLLYWDVNEMAKRTCLSKSFLENEVLHDPRMKLLERRKSKGKRIWPYEASLKVIQAILDEW
;
A
#
# COMPACT_ATOMS: atom_id res chain seq x y z
N MET A 1 12.49 24.07 51.48
CA MET A 1 11.39 23.77 50.53
C MET A 1 11.58 22.35 50.05
N SER A 2 10.61 21.47 50.31
CA SER A 2 10.65 20.08 49.84
C SER A 2 10.07 20.01 48.43
N LEU A 3 10.86 19.58 47.45
CA LEU A 3 10.39 19.34 46.08
C LEU A 3 9.52 18.08 46.08
N ALA A 4 8.26 18.21 45.63
CA ALA A 4 7.37 17.08 45.46
C ALA A 4 7.90 16.16 44.34
N LYS A 5 8.12 14.88 44.66
CA LYS A 5 8.36 13.85 43.65
C LYS A 5 7.02 13.52 42.99
N ILE A 6 6.84 14.01 41.77
CA ILE A 6 5.68 13.67 40.94
C ILE A 6 6.02 12.39 40.21
N ASP A 7 5.45 11.28 40.66
CA ASP A 7 5.53 9.99 39.97
C ASP A 7 4.42 9.99 38.91
N VAL A 8 4.79 10.26 37.66
CA VAL A 8 3.85 10.26 36.54
C VAL A 8 3.65 8.82 36.10
N SER A 9 2.53 8.21 36.48
CA SER A 9 2.15 6.90 35.98
C SER A 9 1.73 7.03 34.52
N ILE A 10 2.62 6.67 33.61
CA ILE A 10 2.37 6.73 32.18
C ILE A 10 1.48 5.54 31.78
N ASN A 11 0.31 5.83 31.20
CA ASN A 11 -0.56 4.81 30.63
C ASN A 11 0.07 4.28 29.32
N GLN A 12 0.69 3.11 29.40
CA GLN A 12 1.39 2.52 28.26
C GLN A 12 0.46 2.16 27.10
N ASP A 13 -0.81 1.90 27.36
CA ASP A 13 -1.77 1.53 26.32
C ASP A 13 -2.17 2.75 25.48
N GLU A 14 -2.32 3.93 26.09
CA GLU A 14 -2.53 5.19 25.36
C GLU A 14 -1.31 5.55 24.50
N ILE A 15 -0.09 5.31 25.01
CA ILE A 15 1.13 5.53 24.22
C ILE A 15 1.16 4.61 23.01
N ARG A 16 0.84 3.32 23.16
CA ARG A 16 0.78 2.38 22.04
C ARG A 16 -0.25 2.79 21.01
N GLN A 17 -1.45 3.19 21.44
CA GLN A 17 -2.50 3.67 20.54
C GLN A 17 -2.06 4.92 19.77
N TYR A 18 -1.44 5.88 20.45
CA TYR A 18 -0.92 7.09 19.83
C TYR A 18 0.19 6.79 18.82
N ILE A 19 1.12 5.89 19.16
CA ILE A 19 2.19 5.45 18.26
C ILE A 19 1.59 4.77 17.02
N ASN A 20 0.63 3.87 17.17
CA ASN A 20 -0.02 3.21 16.04
C ASN A 20 -0.76 4.21 15.15
N GLN A 21 -1.51 5.16 15.71
CA GLN A 21 -2.16 6.22 14.93
C GLN A 21 -1.15 7.09 14.16
N LYS A 22 -0.01 7.40 14.76
CA LYS A 22 1.04 8.20 14.11
C LYS A 22 1.76 7.41 13.02
N LEU A 23 2.04 6.13 13.25
CA LEU A 23 2.57 5.23 12.23
C LEU A 23 1.60 5.11 11.07
N ASP A 24 0.31 4.88 11.33
CA ASP A 24 -0.72 4.85 10.30
C ASP A 24 -0.76 6.17 9.53
N GLN A 25 -0.77 7.34 10.19
CA GLN A 25 -0.74 8.65 9.53
C GLN A 25 0.49 8.87 8.64
N VAL A 26 1.67 8.42 9.06
CA VAL A 26 2.92 8.55 8.30
C VAL A 26 2.97 7.55 7.15
N LEU A 27 2.37 6.38 7.31
CA LEU A 27 2.30 5.33 6.30
C LEU A 27 1.20 5.61 5.26
N HIS A 28 0.19 6.42 5.59
CA HIS A 28 -0.97 6.74 4.75
C HIS A 28 -0.70 7.80 3.65
N GLU A 29 0.45 7.76 2.98
CA GLU A 29 0.46 8.16 1.56
C GLU A 29 -0.07 7.00 0.72
N THR A 30 -1.33 6.65 0.96
CA THR A 30 -1.99 5.53 0.29
C THR A 30 -2.27 5.94 -1.13
N LEU A 31 -1.64 5.25 -2.08
CA LEU A 31 -1.97 5.43 -3.49
C LEU A 31 -3.45 5.06 -3.68
N LEU A 32 -4.26 5.97 -4.22
CA LEU A 32 -5.62 5.61 -4.66
C LEU A 32 -5.56 4.76 -5.93
N TYR A 33 -4.72 5.19 -6.86
CA TYR A 33 -4.43 4.51 -8.10
C TYR A 33 -2.93 4.52 -8.38
N TRP A 34 -2.49 3.58 -9.19
CA TRP A 34 -1.11 3.49 -9.66
C TRP A 34 -1.04 3.01 -11.10
N ASP A 35 0.11 3.24 -11.73
CA ASP A 35 0.41 2.83 -13.10
C ASP A 35 1.46 1.70 -13.12
N VAL A 36 1.76 1.19 -14.31
CA VAL A 36 2.77 0.14 -14.49
C VAL A 36 4.18 0.55 -14.04
N ASN A 37 4.51 1.85 -14.06
CA ASN A 37 5.83 2.32 -13.63
C ASN A 37 5.96 2.25 -12.11
N GLU A 38 4.91 2.68 -11.40
CA GLU A 38 4.84 2.64 -9.94
C GLU A 38 4.71 1.20 -9.45
N MET A 39 3.96 0.35 -10.17
CA MET A 39 3.96 -1.10 -9.93
C MET A 39 5.37 -1.67 -10.02
N ALA A 40 6.09 -1.40 -11.11
CA ALA A 40 7.47 -1.90 -11.30
C ALA A 40 8.40 -1.41 -10.18
N LYS A 41 8.28 -0.14 -9.80
CA LYS A 41 9.10 0.45 -8.73
C LYS A 41 8.83 -0.17 -7.37
N ARG A 42 7.57 -0.41 -7.01
CA ARG A 42 7.19 -0.91 -5.67
C ARG A 42 7.24 -2.43 -5.53
N THR A 43 6.99 -3.17 -6.61
CA THR A 43 7.04 -4.65 -6.62
C THR A 43 8.44 -5.18 -6.97
N CYS A 44 9.35 -4.31 -7.41
CA CYS A 44 10.66 -4.67 -7.96
C CYS A 44 10.62 -5.56 -9.21
N LEU A 45 9.43 -5.75 -9.80
CA LEU A 45 9.24 -6.51 -11.02
C LEU A 45 9.52 -5.65 -12.24
N SER A 46 10.06 -6.25 -13.30
CA SER A 46 10.26 -5.54 -14.56
C SER A 46 8.92 -5.22 -15.21
N LYS A 47 8.85 -4.12 -15.97
CA LYS A 47 7.62 -3.75 -16.69
C LYS A 47 7.20 -4.83 -17.68
N SER A 48 8.16 -5.47 -18.35
CA SER A 48 7.87 -6.57 -19.28
C SER A 48 7.25 -7.76 -18.56
N PHE A 49 7.77 -8.13 -17.39
CA PHE A 49 7.19 -9.17 -16.56
C PHE A 49 5.75 -8.82 -16.14
N LEU A 50 5.56 -7.61 -15.61
CA LEU A 50 4.24 -7.13 -15.22
C LEU A 50 3.26 -7.16 -16.40
N GLU A 51 3.66 -6.68 -17.59
CA GLU A 51 2.78 -6.77 -18.76
C GLU A 51 2.42 -8.22 -19.06
N ASN A 52 3.40 -9.11 -19.21
CA ASN A 52 3.18 -10.48 -19.70
C ASN A 52 2.41 -11.37 -18.71
N GLU A 53 2.81 -11.38 -17.44
CA GLU A 53 2.32 -12.35 -16.46
C GLU A 53 1.20 -11.78 -15.58
N VAL A 54 1.20 -10.46 -15.33
CA VAL A 54 0.27 -9.85 -14.37
C VAL A 54 -0.85 -9.09 -15.05
N LEU A 55 -0.53 -8.17 -15.97
CA LEU A 55 -1.53 -7.27 -16.58
C LEU A 55 -2.38 -7.98 -17.65
N HIS A 56 -1.93 -9.10 -18.19
CA HIS A 56 -2.76 -9.94 -19.07
C HIS A 56 -3.78 -10.79 -18.32
N ASP A 57 -3.59 -11.00 -17.01
CA ASP A 57 -4.44 -11.83 -16.17
C ASP A 57 -5.90 -11.30 -16.17
N PRO A 58 -6.91 -12.18 -16.31
CA PRO A 58 -8.32 -11.77 -16.29
C PRO A 58 -8.72 -10.97 -15.05
N ARG A 59 -8.22 -11.33 -13.87
CA ARG A 59 -8.51 -10.65 -12.58
C ARG A 59 -7.96 -9.24 -12.60
N MET A 60 -6.77 -9.04 -13.17
CA MET A 60 -6.14 -7.73 -13.28
C MET A 60 -6.81 -6.84 -14.34
N LYS A 61 -7.26 -7.42 -15.46
CA LYS A 61 -8.00 -6.69 -16.51
C LYS A 61 -9.33 -6.12 -16.02
N LEU A 62 -10.04 -6.80 -15.12
CA LEU A 62 -11.30 -6.29 -14.53
C LEU A 62 -11.10 -4.98 -13.74
N LEU A 63 -9.91 -4.82 -13.15
CA LEU A 63 -9.52 -3.66 -12.37
C LEU A 63 -8.93 -2.54 -13.22
N GLU A 64 -8.62 -2.80 -14.50
CA GLU A 64 -8.03 -1.79 -15.38
C GLU A 64 -9.00 -0.61 -15.56
N ARG A 65 -8.46 0.60 -15.40
CA ARG A 65 -9.16 1.86 -15.68
C ARG A 65 -8.38 2.60 -16.76
N ARG A 66 -9.08 2.95 -17.82
CA ARG A 66 -8.51 3.69 -18.95
C ARG A 66 -9.61 4.49 -19.64
N LYS A 67 -9.38 5.79 -19.85
CA LYS A 67 -10.17 6.59 -20.81
C LYS A 67 -9.59 6.39 -22.21
N SER A 68 -10.41 6.38 -23.27
CA SER A 68 -10.01 6.12 -24.66
C SER A 68 -8.62 6.66 -25.04
N LYS A 69 -7.70 5.78 -25.45
CA LYS A 69 -6.27 6.05 -25.75
C LYS A 69 -5.41 6.63 -24.61
N GLY A 70 -5.96 6.86 -23.42
CA GLY A 70 -5.25 7.35 -22.24
C GLY A 70 -4.39 6.30 -21.54
N LYS A 71 -3.79 6.72 -20.43
CA LYS A 71 -2.95 5.90 -19.54
C LYS A 71 -3.80 4.83 -18.82
N ARG A 72 -3.24 3.63 -18.66
CA ARG A 72 -3.84 2.57 -17.83
C ARG A 72 -3.46 2.81 -16.37
N ILE A 73 -4.46 2.77 -15.50
CA ILE A 73 -4.31 2.88 -14.06
C ILE A 73 -5.15 1.81 -13.37
N TRP A 74 -4.72 1.40 -12.18
CA TRP A 74 -5.41 0.39 -11.37
C TRP A 74 -5.62 0.91 -9.95
N PRO A 75 -6.71 0.54 -9.26
CA PRO A 75 -6.88 0.84 -7.85
C PRO A 75 -5.81 0.10 -7.05
N TYR A 76 -5.01 0.82 -6.25
CA TYR A 76 -3.81 0.28 -5.60
C TYR A 76 -4.10 -0.97 -4.76
N GLU A 77 -5.00 -0.87 -3.77
CA GLU A 77 -5.26 -1.96 -2.83
C GLU A 77 -5.84 -3.21 -3.52
N ALA A 78 -6.80 -3.02 -4.43
CA ALA A 78 -7.45 -4.14 -5.12
C ALA A 78 -6.48 -4.87 -6.04
N SER A 79 -5.67 -4.12 -6.80
CA SER A 79 -4.70 -4.72 -7.71
C SER A 79 -3.50 -5.31 -6.99
N LEU A 80 -3.07 -4.76 -5.85
CA LEU A 80 -2.00 -5.36 -5.04
C LEU A 80 -2.38 -6.77 -4.58
N LYS A 81 -3.63 -6.98 -4.14
CA LYS A 81 -4.14 -8.30 -3.76
C LYS A 81 -4.14 -9.29 -4.93
N VAL A 82 -4.50 -8.83 -6.11
CA VAL A 82 -4.47 -9.67 -7.32
C VAL A 82 -3.03 -10.04 -7.69
N ILE A 83 -2.11 -9.07 -7.66
CA ILE A 83 -0.68 -9.32 -7.91
C ILE A 83 -0.15 -10.38 -6.93
N GLN A 84 -0.47 -10.24 -5.64
CA GLN A 84 -0.03 -11.20 -4.63
C GLN A 84 -0.58 -12.61 -4.92
N ALA A 85 -1.87 -12.74 -5.23
CA ALA A 85 -2.46 -14.03 -5.59
C ALA A 85 -1.82 -14.67 -6.84
N ILE A 86 -1.48 -13.87 -7.86
CA ILE A 86 -0.79 -14.38 -9.07
C ILE A 86 0.62 -14.88 -8.71
N LEU A 87 1.34 -14.13 -7.88
CA LEU A 87 2.69 -14.52 -7.44
C LEU A 87 2.69 -15.73 -6.50
N ASP A 88 1.64 -15.92 -5.72
CA ASP A 88 1.48 -17.09 -4.84
C ASP A 88 1.10 -18.37 -5.61
N GLU A 89 0.56 -18.25 -6.83
CA GLU A 89 0.26 -19.36 -7.74
C GLU A 89 1.50 -19.86 -8.51
N TRP A 90 2.64 -19.19 -8.34
CA TRP A 90 3.91 -19.45 -8.99
C TRP A 90 4.79 -20.42 -8.19
#